data_AF-A0A0K2V3I4-F1
#
_entry.id   AF-A0A0K2V3I4-F1
#
_cell.length_a   1.000
_cell.length_b   1.000
_cell.length_c   1.000
_cell.angle_alpha   90.00
_cell.angle_beta   90.00
_cell.angle_gamma   90.00
#
_symmetry.space_group_name_H-M   'P 1'
#
loop_
_entity.id
_entity.type
_entity.pdbx_description
1 polymer ?
#
loop_
_entity_poly.entity_id
_entity_poly.type
_entity_poly.pdbx_seq_one_letter_code
_entity_poly.pdbx_strand_id
1 'polypeptide(L)'
;MPDFDGEIEEEPNQLPCLFLVGKTYMPGCICQGIIQPTSLSSSHFQIYSERNLYKHLLGISSHLSSFIPELSQVQFLSVNVDDGQVLLMNSKRESLSKNSDQILFSPKIANFLDTIVELASFGTLPVLMHIEDKLKEIYLSSKLLADYLLIDELMDLKTLVYNLDLDYNDVPLLYSVAATHTPKLCKKYGVGLI
;
A
#
# COMPACT_ATOMS: atom_id res chain seq x y z
N MET A 1 -8.54 -34.23 -40.61
CA MET A 1 -7.49 -33.58 -39.81
C MET A 1 -6.69 -32.72 -40.75
N PRO A 2 -6.74 -31.39 -40.61
CA PRO A 2 -5.65 -30.53 -41.05
C PRO A 2 -4.85 -30.06 -39.83
N ASP A 3 -3.53 -30.16 -39.97
CA ASP A 3 -2.54 -29.73 -38.99
C ASP A 3 -2.55 -28.20 -38.89
N PHE A 4 -2.78 -27.69 -37.67
CA PHE A 4 -2.72 -26.28 -37.33
C PHE A 4 -1.30 -25.95 -36.86
N ASP A 5 -0.37 -25.83 -37.82
CA ASP A 5 0.91 -25.17 -37.59
C ASP A 5 0.69 -23.66 -37.76
N GLY A 6 -0.02 -23.09 -36.79
CA GLY A 6 -0.03 -21.64 -36.57
C GLY A 6 1.07 -21.34 -35.57
N GLU A 7 2.20 -20.84 -36.05
CA GLU A 7 3.19 -20.17 -35.20
C GLU A 7 2.45 -19.12 -34.37
N ILE A 8 2.37 -19.37 -33.07
CA ILE A 8 1.91 -18.37 -32.10
C ILE A 8 3.02 -17.32 -32.12
N GLU A 9 2.82 -16.24 -32.85
CA GLU A 9 3.59 -15.00 -32.67
C GLU A 9 3.39 -14.59 -31.20
N GLU A 10 4.33 -14.99 -30.34
CA GLU A 10 4.45 -14.44 -29.00
C GLU A 10 4.73 -12.95 -29.16
N GLU A 11 3.69 -12.14 -28.98
CA GLU A 11 3.83 -10.69 -28.90
C GLU A 11 4.94 -10.33 -27.90
N PRO A 12 5.77 -9.33 -28.23
CA PRO A 12 7.01 -9.08 -27.53
C PRO A 12 6.70 -8.83 -26.06
N ASN A 13 7.36 -9.62 -25.19
CA ASN A 13 7.48 -9.45 -23.74
C ASN A 13 7.15 -8.01 -23.32
N GLN A 14 5.87 -7.76 -23.04
CA GLN A 14 5.41 -6.45 -22.62
C GLN A 14 6.03 -6.25 -21.25
N LEU A 15 7.04 -5.37 -21.18
CA LEU A 15 7.53 -4.81 -19.95
C LEU A 15 6.33 -4.55 -19.04
N PRO A 16 6.33 -4.98 -17.77
CA PRO A 16 5.22 -4.72 -16.87
C PRO A 16 4.99 -3.21 -16.87
N CYS A 17 3.86 -2.78 -17.42
CA CYS A 17 3.46 -1.40 -17.42
C CYS A 17 3.24 -1.03 -15.95
N LEU A 18 4.03 -0.08 -15.45
CA LEU A 18 4.00 0.33 -14.03
C LEU A 18 2.61 0.86 -13.65
N PHE A 19 1.92 1.49 -14.59
CA PHE A 19 0.58 2.04 -14.46
C PHE A 19 -0.28 1.62 -15.65
N LEU A 20 -1.44 1.00 -15.39
CA LEU A 20 -2.38 0.61 -16.44
C LEU A 20 -3.82 0.89 -16.02
N VAL A 21 -4.65 1.34 -16.97
CA VAL A 21 -6.10 1.44 -16.80
C VAL A 21 -6.77 0.53 -17.82
N GLY A 22 -7.64 -0.36 -17.38
CA GLY A 22 -8.25 -1.37 -18.24
C GLY A 22 -9.56 -1.94 -17.70
N LYS A 23 -10.13 -2.90 -18.43
CA LYS A 23 -11.38 -3.60 -18.04
C LYS A 23 -11.14 -4.94 -17.33
N THR A 24 -9.89 -5.40 -17.33
CA THR A 24 -9.48 -6.73 -16.83
C THR A 24 -8.24 -6.60 -15.96
N TYR A 25 -8.13 -7.46 -14.95
CA TYR A 25 -6.95 -7.55 -14.11
C TYR A 25 -5.73 -8.00 -14.94
N MET A 26 -4.59 -7.32 -14.79
CA MET A 26 -3.33 -7.66 -15.44
C MET A 26 -2.24 -7.91 -14.39
N PRO A 27 -1.71 -9.14 -14.27
CA PRO A 27 -0.62 -9.42 -13.34
C PRO A 27 0.66 -8.68 -13.74
N GLY A 28 1.53 -8.38 -12.78
CA GLY A 28 2.81 -7.68 -12.98
C GLY A 28 2.74 -6.15 -12.96
N CYS A 29 1.57 -5.52 -12.98
CA CYS A 29 1.44 -4.05 -12.84
C CYS A 29 1.70 -3.60 -11.39
N ILE A 30 2.32 -2.43 -11.20
CA ILE A 30 2.47 -1.83 -9.85
C ILE A 30 1.17 -1.15 -9.42
N CYS A 31 0.53 -0.41 -10.33
CA CYS A 31 -0.75 0.25 -10.10
C CYS A 31 -1.69 -0.01 -11.27
N GLN A 32 -2.90 -0.47 -10.97
CA GLN A 32 -3.90 -0.77 -11.98
C GLN A 32 -5.26 -0.17 -11.64
N GLY A 33 -5.82 0.63 -12.55
CA GLY A 33 -7.21 1.05 -12.51
C GLY A 33 -8.08 0.08 -13.30
N ILE A 34 -9.04 -0.57 -12.65
CA ILE A 34 -9.96 -1.50 -13.34
C ILE A 34 -11.35 -0.87 -13.40
N ILE A 35 -11.81 -0.64 -14.63
CA ILE A 35 -13.14 -0.07 -14.90
C ILE A 35 -14.15 -1.22 -14.97
N GLN A 36 -15.23 -1.12 -14.20
CA GLN A 36 -16.32 -2.09 -14.23
C GLN A 36 -16.85 -2.25 -15.66
N PRO A 37 -16.87 -3.47 -16.23
CA PRO A 37 -17.49 -3.73 -17.51
C PRO A 37 -19.00 -3.57 -17.44
N THR A 38 -19.62 -3.03 -18.48
CA THR A 38 -21.09 -2.86 -18.58
C THR A 38 -21.88 -4.17 -18.54
N SER A 39 -21.22 -5.31 -18.74
CA SER A 39 -21.82 -6.64 -18.73
C SER A 39 -21.94 -7.28 -17.34
N LEU A 40 -21.28 -6.73 -16.31
CA LEU A 40 -21.21 -7.32 -14.97
C LEU A 40 -21.93 -6.43 -13.94
N SER A 41 -22.66 -7.05 -13.02
CA SER A 41 -23.15 -6.35 -11.83
C SER A 41 -21.99 -5.95 -10.92
N SER A 42 -22.17 -4.90 -10.13
CA SER A 42 -21.11 -4.38 -9.25
C SER A 42 -20.64 -5.42 -8.22
N SER A 43 -21.57 -6.23 -7.68
CA SER A 43 -21.23 -7.33 -6.76
C SER A 43 -20.37 -8.42 -7.43
N HIS A 44 -20.68 -8.80 -8.66
CA HIS A 44 -19.90 -9.79 -9.39
C HIS A 44 -18.53 -9.26 -9.80
N PHE A 45 -18.45 -7.98 -10.17
CA PHE A 45 -17.20 -7.32 -10.51
C PHE A 45 -16.26 -7.24 -9.29
N GLN A 46 -16.78 -6.82 -8.13
CA GLN A 46 -16.00 -6.77 -6.90
C GLN A 46 -15.42 -8.15 -6.56
N ILE A 47 -16.26 -9.19 -6.50
CA ILE A 47 -15.82 -10.56 -6.22
C ILE A 47 -14.78 -11.04 -7.24
N TYR A 48 -14.98 -10.75 -8.53
CA TYR A 48 -14.02 -11.12 -9.58
C TYR A 48 -12.65 -10.44 -9.37
N SER A 49 -12.66 -9.13 -9.11
CA SER A 49 -11.43 -8.35 -8.91
C SER A 49 -10.65 -8.80 -7.69
N GLU A 50 -11.31 -8.96 -6.54
CA GLU A 50 -10.71 -9.43 -5.28
C GLU A 50 -10.13 -10.84 -5.43
N ARG A 51 -10.84 -11.75 -6.11
CA ARG A 51 -10.36 -13.12 -6.33
C ARG A 51 -9.10 -13.16 -7.19
N ASN A 52 -9.01 -12.36 -8.25
CA ASN A 52 -7.83 -12.34 -9.10
C ASN A 52 -6.63 -11.71 -8.39
N LEU A 53 -6.87 -10.63 -7.64
CA LEU A 53 -5.83 -9.98 -6.84
C LEU A 53 -5.31 -10.90 -5.73
N TYR A 54 -6.19 -11.63 -5.04
CA TYR A 54 -5.80 -12.60 -4.01
C TYR A 54 -5.01 -13.78 -4.59
N LYS A 55 -5.42 -14.31 -5.76
CA LYS A 55 -4.65 -15.35 -6.46
C LYS A 55 -3.24 -14.88 -6.82
N HIS A 56 -3.12 -13.65 -7.34
CA HIS A 56 -1.82 -13.10 -7.70
C HIS A 56 -0.95 -12.89 -6.46
N LEU A 57 -1.53 -12.37 -5.38
CA LEU A 57 -0.87 -12.17 -4.09
C LEU A 57 -0.32 -13.48 -3.51
N LEU A 58 -1.10 -14.57 -3.55
CA LEU A 58 -0.63 -15.90 -3.16
C LEU A 58 0.48 -16.40 -4.08
N GLY A 59 0.38 -16.17 -5.39
CA GLY A 59 1.39 -16.55 -6.38
C GLY A 59 2.73 -15.83 -6.16
N ILE A 60 2.71 -14.52 -5.90
CA ILE A 60 3.94 -13.77 -5.58
C ILE A 60 4.49 -14.22 -4.23
N SER A 61 3.64 -14.39 -3.22
CA SER A 61 4.08 -14.79 -1.88
C SER A 61 4.77 -16.15 -1.89
N SER A 62 4.26 -17.12 -2.65
CA SER A 62 4.89 -18.44 -2.77
C SER A 62 6.21 -18.36 -3.53
N HIS A 63 6.27 -17.58 -4.62
CA HIS A 63 7.49 -17.33 -5.37
C HIS A 63 8.55 -16.68 -4.47
N LEU A 64 8.24 -15.56 -3.83
CA LEU A 64 9.16 -14.84 -2.94
C LEU A 64 9.61 -15.69 -1.74
N SER A 65 8.73 -16.49 -1.15
CA SER A 65 9.11 -17.38 -0.03
C SER A 65 10.17 -18.41 -0.42
N SER A 66 10.23 -18.78 -1.71
CA SER A 66 11.22 -19.71 -2.25
C SER A 66 12.59 -19.07 -2.45
N PHE A 67 12.63 -17.76 -2.75
CA PHE A 67 13.87 -17.01 -2.95
C PHE A 67 14.40 -16.36 -1.68
N ILE A 68 13.51 -15.77 -0.86
CA ILE A 68 13.85 -14.98 0.33
C ILE A 68 12.83 -15.33 1.45
N PRO A 69 13.13 -16.33 2.31
CA PRO A 69 12.22 -16.77 3.38
C PRO A 69 11.84 -15.65 4.37
N GLU A 70 12.70 -14.64 4.51
CA GLU A 70 12.50 -13.48 5.39
C GLU A 70 11.43 -12.49 4.84
N LEU A 71 11.15 -12.50 3.53
CA LEU A 71 10.17 -11.63 2.84
C LEU A 71 8.82 -12.33 2.62
N SER A 72 8.37 -13.09 3.60
CA SER A 72 7.20 -13.98 3.45
C SER A 72 5.84 -13.26 3.44
N GLN A 73 5.80 -11.93 3.59
CA GLN A 73 4.56 -11.16 3.66
C GLN A 73 4.46 -10.20 2.48
N VAL A 74 3.48 -10.42 1.62
CA VAL A 74 3.12 -9.54 0.52
C VAL A 74 1.81 -8.86 0.87
N GLN A 75 1.76 -7.54 0.68
CA GLN A 75 0.58 -6.74 0.91
C GLN A 75 0.18 -6.02 -0.38
N PHE A 76 -1.12 -5.90 -0.62
CA PHE A 76 -1.68 -5.11 -1.71
C PHE A 76 -2.72 -4.13 -1.19
N LEU A 77 -2.75 -2.96 -1.82
CA LEU A 77 -3.75 -1.94 -1.59
C LEU A 77 -4.84 -2.05 -2.66
N SER A 78 -6.07 -2.25 -2.24
CA SER A 78 -7.25 -2.17 -3.11
C SER A 78 -8.03 -0.91 -2.76
N VAL A 79 -8.41 -0.14 -3.77
CA VAL A 79 -9.18 1.09 -3.60
C VAL A 79 -10.45 0.99 -4.44
N ASN A 80 -11.59 1.07 -3.78
CA ASN A 80 -12.87 1.28 -4.44
C ASN A 80 -13.09 2.80 -4.55
N VAL A 81 -13.00 3.31 -5.77
CA VAL A 81 -13.12 4.74 -6.06
C VAL A 81 -14.56 5.25 -5.89
N ASP A 82 -15.56 4.38 -6.07
CA ASP A 82 -16.98 4.77 -5.98
C ASP A 82 -17.40 4.99 -4.53
N ASP A 83 -16.98 4.10 -3.62
CA ASP A 83 -17.31 4.16 -2.19
C ASP A 83 -16.23 4.86 -1.35
N GLY A 84 -15.09 5.21 -1.95
CA GLY A 84 -13.92 5.77 -1.27
C GLY A 84 -13.26 4.81 -0.27
N GLN A 85 -13.55 3.52 -0.34
CA GLN A 85 -13.02 2.52 0.59
C GLN A 85 -11.63 2.05 0.16
N VAL A 86 -10.72 2.01 1.14
CA VAL A 86 -9.35 1.53 0.96
C VAL A 86 -9.15 0.29 1.81
N LEU A 87 -8.77 -0.81 1.16
CA LEU A 87 -8.62 -2.13 1.78
C LEU A 87 -7.18 -2.63 1.64
N LEU A 88 -6.61 -3.10 2.74
CA LEU A 88 -5.33 -3.80 2.75
C LEU A 88 -5.55 -5.31 2.64
N MET A 89 -4.92 -5.94 1.65
CA MET A 89 -4.91 -7.39 1.49
C MET A 89 -3.52 -7.96 1.80
N ASN A 90 -3.46 -9.11 2.45
CA ASN A 90 -2.22 -9.69 2.97
C ASN A 90 -2.12 -11.19 2.68
N SER A 91 -0.96 -11.66 2.23
CA SER A 91 -0.71 -13.06 1.87
C SER A 91 -0.74 -14.06 3.01
N LYS A 92 -0.65 -13.61 4.26
CA LYS A 92 -0.67 -14.48 5.45
C LYS A 92 -2.01 -14.54 6.17
N ARG A 93 -3.01 -13.73 5.76
CA ARG A 93 -4.35 -13.72 6.37
C ARG A 93 -5.36 -14.29 5.36
N GLU A 94 -5.83 -15.52 5.59
CA GLU A 94 -6.91 -16.15 4.78
C GLU A 94 -8.30 -15.56 5.00
N SER A 95 -8.40 -14.52 5.84
CA SER A 95 -9.67 -13.92 6.21
C SER A 95 -10.18 -12.98 5.11
N LEU A 96 -11.03 -13.50 4.23
CA LEU A 96 -12.09 -12.77 3.53
C LEU A 96 -13.23 -12.35 4.49
N SER A 97 -12.99 -12.34 5.81
CA SER A 97 -13.97 -11.81 6.76
C SER A 97 -14.10 -10.31 6.54
N LYS A 98 -15.29 -9.77 6.82
CA LYS A 98 -15.73 -8.38 6.59
C LYS A 98 -14.88 -7.30 7.30
N ASN A 99 -13.76 -7.70 7.90
CA ASN A 99 -12.72 -6.88 8.49
C ASN A 99 -11.42 -7.09 7.68
N SER A 100 -11.44 -6.90 6.36
CA SER A 100 -10.22 -6.40 5.71
C SER A 100 -9.85 -5.13 6.46
N ASP A 101 -8.61 -5.03 6.95
CA ASP A 101 -8.18 -3.91 7.79
C ASP A 101 -8.40 -2.61 7.02
N GLN A 102 -9.52 -1.94 7.31
CA GLN A 102 -9.85 -0.67 6.69
C GLN A 102 -8.79 0.29 7.17
N ILE A 103 -8.01 0.81 6.23
CA ILE A 103 -6.95 1.75 6.57
C ILE A 103 -7.63 3.06 6.93
N LEU A 104 -7.46 3.48 8.18
CA LEU A 104 -7.84 4.80 8.62
C LEU A 104 -6.83 5.82 8.11
N PHE A 105 -7.32 7.01 7.76
CA PHE A 105 -6.46 8.08 7.25
C PHE A 105 -5.62 8.68 8.37
N SER A 106 -4.34 8.91 8.09
CA SER A 106 -3.46 9.71 8.95
C SER A 106 -3.95 11.17 8.94
N PRO A 107 -4.29 11.76 10.10
CA PRO A 107 -4.66 13.17 10.18
C PRO A 107 -3.57 14.12 9.68
N LYS A 108 -2.28 13.73 9.82
CA LYS A 108 -1.17 14.48 9.22
C LYS A 108 -1.28 14.59 7.70
N ILE A 109 -1.62 13.48 7.02
CA ILE A 109 -1.82 13.49 5.56
C ILE A 109 -3.09 14.28 5.20
N ALA A 110 -4.19 14.12 5.93
CA ALA A 110 -5.43 14.84 5.65
C ALA A 110 -5.22 16.37 5.69
N ASN A 111 -4.68 16.89 6.80
CA ASN A 111 -4.37 18.31 6.95
C ASN A 111 -3.36 18.81 5.90
N PHE A 112 -2.42 17.95 5.51
CA PHE A 112 -1.47 18.25 4.44
C PHE A 112 -2.16 18.39 3.07
N LEU A 113 -3.11 17.51 2.74
CA LEU A 113 -3.87 17.59 1.49
C LEU A 113 -4.76 18.85 1.46
N ASP A 114 -5.42 19.18 2.57
CA ASP A 114 -6.24 20.39 2.67
C ASP A 114 -5.41 21.65 2.40
N THR A 115 -4.23 21.73 3.01
CA THR A 115 -3.30 22.86 2.80
C THR A 115 -2.74 22.91 1.37
N ILE A 116 -2.52 21.78 0.70
CA ILE A 116 -2.14 21.77 -0.73
C ILE A 116 -3.25 22.37 -1.59
N VAL A 117 -4.52 22.01 -1.34
CA VAL A 117 -5.66 22.52 -2.11
C VAL A 117 -5.77 24.04 -1.96
N GLU A 118 -5.59 24.56 -0.75
CA GLU A 118 -5.56 26.01 -0.50
C GLU A 118 -4.37 26.68 -1.22
N LEU A 119 -3.17 26.12 -1.11
CA LEU A 119 -1.96 26.67 -1.70
C LEU A 119 -1.93 26.58 -3.23
N ALA A 120 -2.65 25.63 -3.83
CA ALA A 120 -2.74 25.47 -5.28
C ALA A 120 -3.30 26.73 -5.97
N SER A 121 -4.10 27.53 -5.26
CA SER A 121 -4.60 28.81 -5.76
C SER A 121 -3.52 29.88 -5.97
N PHE A 122 -2.36 29.75 -5.31
CA PHE A 122 -1.24 30.70 -5.38
C PHE A 122 -0.14 30.27 -6.36
N GLY A 123 -0.28 29.11 -7.02
CA GLY A 123 0.63 28.59 -8.02
C GLY A 123 1.41 27.34 -7.58
N THR A 124 2.23 26.81 -8.48
CA THR A 124 2.90 25.50 -8.30
C THR A 124 4.11 25.54 -7.36
N LEU A 125 4.87 26.64 -7.35
CA LEU A 125 6.08 26.74 -6.52
C LEU A 125 5.78 26.71 -5.01
N PRO A 126 4.80 27.47 -4.48
CA PRO A 126 4.41 27.36 -3.06
C PRO A 126 3.97 25.96 -2.67
N VAL A 127 3.24 25.26 -3.55
CA VAL A 127 2.80 23.87 -3.32
C VAL A 127 4.00 22.94 -3.21
N LEU A 128 4.98 23.04 -4.12
CA LEU A 128 6.15 22.18 -4.11
C LEU A 128 7.00 22.38 -2.85
N MET A 129 7.22 23.64 -2.45
CA MET A 129 7.94 23.97 -1.21
C MET A 129 7.24 23.40 0.01
N HIS A 130 5.91 23.55 0.08
CA HIS A 130 5.11 23.01 1.18
C HIS A 130 5.16 21.48 1.24
N ILE A 131 5.09 20.80 0.09
CA ILE A 131 5.26 19.35 0.00
C ILE A 131 6.63 18.94 0.56
N GLU A 132 7.70 19.62 0.14
CA GLU A 132 9.05 19.32 0.58
C GLU A 132 9.20 19.48 2.11
N ASP A 133 8.68 20.57 2.67
CA ASP A 133 8.73 20.82 4.12
C ASP A 133 7.92 19.81 4.90
N LYS A 134 6.75 19.40 4.40
CA LYS A 134 5.91 18.37 5.05
C LYS A 134 6.54 16.98 5.00
N LEU A 135 7.18 16.61 3.89
CA LEU A 135 7.93 15.35 3.81
C LEU A 135 9.13 15.34 4.77
N LYS A 136 9.82 16.47 4.93
CA LYS A 136 10.88 16.62 5.95
C LYS A 136 10.33 16.46 7.37
N GLU A 137 9.19 17.06 7.67
CA GLU A 137 8.52 16.92 8.97
C GLU A 137 8.18 15.45 9.30
N ILE A 138 7.63 14.71 8.33
CA ILE A 138 7.34 13.27 8.45
C ILE A 138 8.63 12.50 8.71
N TYR A 139 9.70 12.79 7.95
CA TYR A 139 10.99 12.13 8.14
C TYR A 139 11.59 12.39 9.53
N LEU A 140 11.61 13.63 10.00
CA LEU A 140 12.12 13.98 11.33
C LEU A 140 11.29 13.32 12.44
N SER A 141 9.96 13.31 12.30
CA SER A 141 9.06 12.63 13.24
C SER A 141 9.33 11.12 13.29
N SER A 142 9.57 10.49 12.13
CA SER A 142 9.92 9.07 12.05
C SER A 142 11.25 8.74 12.72
N LYS A 143 12.20 9.69 12.74
CA LYS A 143 13.48 9.53 13.43
C LYS A 143 13.31 9.58 14.95
N LEU A 144 12.52 10.52 15.45
CA LEU A 144 12.15 10.57 16.87
C LEU A 144 11.45 9.29 17.32
N LEU A 145 10.49 8.82 16.51
CA LEU A 145 9.82 7.53 16.73
C LEU A 145 10.82 6.36 16.80
N ALA A 146 11.77 6.30 15.88
CA ALA A 146 12.79 5.26 15.85
C ALA A 146 13.67 5.28 17.12
N ASP A 147 14.12 6.47 17.54
CA ASP A 147 14.95 6.64 18.73
C ASP A 147 14.18 6.16 19.97
N TYR A 148 12.91 6.53 20.12
CA TYR A 148 12.05 6.06 21.22
C TYR A 148 11.85 4.54 21.22
N LEU A 149 11.54 3.95 20.07
CA LEU A 149 11.33 2.50 19.93
C LEU A 149 12.62 1.69 20.14
N LEU A 150 13.80 2.28 19.95
CA LEU A 150 15.06 1.58 20.20
C LEU A 150 15.50 1.65 21.67
N ILE A 151 15.08 2.67 22.42
CA ILE A 151 15.46 2.86 23.84
C ILE A 151 14.77 1.85 24.75
N ASP A 152 13.49 1.54 24.52
CA ASP A 152 12.70 0.68 25.41
C ASP A 152 12.29 -0.63 24.72
N GLU A 153 12.38 -1.75 25.42
CA GLU A 153 12.04 -3.09 24.89
C GLU A 153 10.53 -3.34 24.88
N LEU A 154 9.73 -2.64 25.71
CA LEU A 154 8.29 -2.91 25.90
C LEU A 154 7.44 -1.63 26.01
N MET A 155 7.59 -0.71 25.05
CA MET A 155 6.79 0.51 25.05
C MET A 155 5.35 0.24 24.57
N ASP A 156 4.36 0.58 25.40
CA ASP A 156 2.95 0.60 24.99
C ASP A 156 2.71 1.72 23.97
N LEU A 157 1.97 1.41 22.90
CA LEU A 157 1.70 2.33 21.81
C LEU A 157 0.93 3.57 22.28
N LYS A 158 0.08 3.44 23.33
CA LYS A 158 -0.60 4.60 23.92
C LYS A 158 0.37 5.59 24.57
N THR A 159 1.34 5.07 25.31
CA THR A 159 2.39 5.87 25.96
C THR A 159 3.30 6.52 24.93
N LEU A 160 3.62 5.80 23.86
CA LEU A 160 4.39 6.32 22.73
C LEU A 160 3.69 7.50 22.05
N VAL A 161 2.42 7.32 21.68
CA VAL A 161 1.59 8.33 21.02
C VAL A 161 1.44 9.58 21.90
N TYR A 162 1.21 9.39 23.20
CA TYR A 162 1.15 10.50 24.16
C TYR A 162 2.48 11.25 24.30
N ASN A 163 3.60 10.53 24.43
CA ASN A 163 4.92 11.16 24.64
C ASN A 163 5.43 11.91 23.42
N LEU A 164 5.07 11.46 22.22
CA LEU A 164 5.48 12.06 20.95
C LEU A 164 4.45 13.06 20.41
N ASP A 165 3.35 13.29 21.11
CA ASP A 165 2.23 14.13 20.66
C ASP A 165 1.78 13.77 19.23
N LEU A 166 1.56 12.46 19.02
CA LEU A 166 1.13 11.90 17.74
C LEU A 166 -0.35 11.51 17.80
N ASP A 167 -0.97 11.35 16.63
CA ASP A 167 -2.22 10.60 16.53
C ASP A 167 -1.90 9.11 16.36
N TYR A 168 -2.77 8.24 16.90
CA TYR A 168 -2.65 6.79 16.74
C TYR A 168 -2.56 6.39 15.25
N ASN A 169 -3.34 7.05 14.40
CA ASN A 169 -3.41 6.76 12.97
C ASN A 169 -2.20 7.26 12.18
N ASP A 170 -1.35 8.11 12.78
CA ASP A 170 -0.09 8.55 12.16
C ASP A 170 1.05 7.55 12.39
N VAL A 171 0.92 6.67 13.39
CA VAL A 171 1.99 5.73 13.77
C VAL A 171 2.35 4.76 12.64
N PRO A 172 1.41 4.12 11.92
CA PRO A 172 1.77 3.19 10.84
C PRO A 172 2.56 3.87 9.72
N LEU A 173 2.20 5.11 9.36
CA LEU A 173 2.94 5.91 8.38
C LEU A 173 4.36 6.20 8.86
N LEU A 174 4.48 6.74 10.08
CA LEU A 174 5.78 7.11 10.65
C LEU A 174 6.66 5.87 10.87
N TYR A 175 6.09 4.76 11.31
CA TYR A 175 6.79 3.50 11.47
C TYR A 175 7.32 2.96 10.14
N SER A 176 6.53 3.04 9.07
CA SER A 176 6.95 2.60 7.73
C SER A 176 8.19 3.39 7.23
N VAL A 177 8.20 4.71 7.47
CA VAL A 177 9.36 5.55 7.16
C VAL A 177 10.53 5.22 8.08
N ALA A 178 10.28 5.04 9.38
CA ALA A 178 11.29 4.68 10.38
C ALA A 178 11.98 3.34 10.07
N ALA A 179 11.20 2.32 9.73
CA ALA A 179 11.63 1.00 9.31
C ALA A 179 12.56 1.04 8.08
N THR A 180 12.32 1.99 7.17
CA THR A 180 13.11 2.16 5.95
C THR A 180 14.51 2.71 6.23
N HIS A 181 14.63 3.73 7.08
CA HIS A 181 15.95 4.33 7.40
C HIS A 181 16.65 3.69 8.61
N THR A 182 15.91 2.96 9.44
CA THR A 182 16.41 2.25 10.63
C THR A 182 16.02 0.76 10.58
N PRO A 183 16.74 -0.08 9.80
CA PRO A 183 16.38 -1.50 9.59
C PRO A 183 16.38 -2.36 10.86
N LYS A 184 17.00 -1.88 11.96
CA LYS A 184 16.96 -2.54 13.27
C LYS A 184 15.52 -2.62 13.82
N LEU A 185 14.66 -1.66 13.49
CA LEU A 185 13.25 -1.69 13.88
C LEU A 185 12.51 -2.87 13.25
N CYS A 186 12.71 -3.11 11.96
CA CYS A 186 12.13 -4.27 11.27
C CYS A 186 12.53 -5.59 11.92
N LYS A 187 13.76 -5.70 12.44
CA LYS A 187 14.21 -6.90 13.15
C LYS A 187 13.59 -7.03 14.54
N LYS A 188 13.37 -5.91 15.24
CA LYS A 188 12.86 -5.89 16.62
C LYS A 188 11.34 -6.06 16.69
N TYR A 189 10.60 -5.40 15.80
CA TYR A 189 9.13 -5.37 15.82
C TYR A 189 8.45 -5.98 14.59
N GLY A 190 9.22 -6.35 13.56
CA GLY A 190 8.67 -6.88 12.31
C GLY A 190 7.87 -5.86 11.50
N VAL A 191 7.08 -6.34 10.55
CA VAL A 191 6.05 -5.56 9.83
C VAL A 191 4.74 -5.53 10.63
N GLY A 192 4.70 -6.13 11.82
CA GLY A 192 3.47 -6.36 12.60
C GLY A 192 2.96 -5.15 13.41
N LEU A 193 3.66 -4.02 13.35
CA LEU A 193 3.18 -2.72 13.87
C LEU A 193 2.27 -1.97 12.87
N ILE A 194 2.08 -2.53 11.67
CA ILE A 194 1.18 -2.04 10.61
C ILE A 194 -0.03 -2.95 10.52
#